data_AF-A0A938SCA8-F1
#
_entry.id   AF-A0A938SCA8-F1
#
_cell.length_a   1.000
_cell.length_b   1.000
_cell.length_c   1.000
_cell.angle_alpha   90.00
_cell.angle_beta   90.00
_cell.angle_gamma   90.00
#
_symmetry.space_group_name_H-M   'P 1'
#
loop_
_entity.id
_entity.type
_entity.pdbx_description
1 polymer ?
#
loop_
_entity_poly.entity_id
_entity_poly.type
_entity_poly.pdbx_seq_one_letter_code
_entity_poly.pdbx_strand_id
1 'polypeptide(L)'
;MKDWLISSARFVWSSDRWLVLLLFISALVPRVGLAIKLDRGRHVYTDPFYEIYARNFHAGRGLVADYSYEGTGETIPLRSFRPPLFPMLWGLVYGVTGGQYLPIRLAHAGLSALTCVLAFFIGKRLVSREAAALGAFLVGWYPPLVWHGVNLMTEPLFMFFMVLTVCLLLEARMGDSAMLWALGAGVCAGLGTLARSVLQGFVPLAGLWLIFSPSNRKRGLAMALAFWLGFVLVMTPWVVRNWRVHRAFVPTTTDAGHGFFIGNNER
;
A
#
# COMPACT_ATOMS: atom_id res chain seq x y z
N MET A 1 -18.07 -30.58 -4.99
CA MET A 1 -17.03 -30.54 -3.94
C MET A 1 -16.27 -29.23 -4.06
N LYS A 2 -16.58 -28.22 -3.21
CA LYS A 2 -15.80 -27.00 -2.84
C LYS A 2 -16.72 -25.81 -2.49
N ASP A 3 -17.68 -26.03 -1.57
CA ASP A 3 -18.43 -24.95 -0.87
C ASP A 3 -17.92 -24.79 0.57
N TRP A 4 -16.63 -25.02 0.81
CA TRP A 4 -16.07 -24.97 2.15
C TRP A 4 -15.43 -23.61 2.43
N LEU A 5 -15.91 -22.98 3.52
CA LEU A 5 -15.27 -21.96 4.35
C LEU A 5 -15.40 -20.47 4.01
N ILE A 6 -16.48 -19.99 3.37
CA ILE A 6 -16.76 -18.53 3.44
C ILE A 6 -18.24 -18.26 3.72
N SER A 7 -18.51 -17.76 4.92
CA SER A 7 -19.84 -17.29 5.35
C SER A 7 -20.36 -16.21 4.39
N SER A 8 -21.62 -16.34 3.96
CA SER A 8 -22.34 -15.43 3.06
C SER A 8 -22.61 -14.03 3.62
N ALA A 9 -22.20 -13.75 4.87
CA ALA A 9 -22.38 -12.45 5.49
C ALA A 9 -21.48 -11.40 4.82
N ARG A 10 -22.11 -10.34 4.26
CA ARG A 10 -21.44 -9.09 3.86
C ARG A 10 -20.62 -8.54 5.05
N PHE A 11 -19.68 -7.62 4.82
CA PHE A 11 -19.10 -6.80 5.90
C PHE A 11 -20.21 -6.01 6.63
N VAL A 12 -20.89 -6.66 7.58
CA VAL A 12 -21.90 -6.05 8.43
C VAL A 12 -21.15 -5.42 9.60
N TRP A 13 -20.96 -4.11 9.50
CA TRP A 13 -20.26 -3.27 10.49
C TRP A 13 -21.01 -3.16 11.83
N SER A 14 -22.31 -3.48 11.85
CA SER A 14 -23.19 -3.05 12.95
C SER A 14 -23.03 -3.85 14.25
N SER A 15 -22.82 -5.17 14.18
CA SER A 15 -22.73 -6.01 15.39
C SER A 15 -21.37 -5.93 16.09
N ASP A 16 -20.30 -5.62 15.35
CA ASP A 16 -18.93 -5.58 15.86
C ASP A 16 -18.37 -4.18 16.05
N ARG A 17 -19.17 -3.13 15.91
CA ARG A 17 -18.72 -1.72 15.94
C ARG A 17 -17.80 -1.39 17.13
N TRP A 18 -18.14 -1.89 18.32
CA TRP A 18 -17.34 -1.65 19.53
C TRP A 18 -16.03 -2.45 19.54
N LEU A 19 -16.05 -3.69 19.07
CA LEU A 19 -14.83 -4.49 18.93
C LEU A 19 -13.90 -3.89 17.86
N VAL A 20 -14.45 -3.45 16.74
CA VAL A 20 -13.70 -2.77 15.68
C VAL A 20 -13.07 -1.48 16.20
N LEU A 21 -13.83 -0.67 16.94
CA LEU A 21 -13.30 0.54 17.58
C LEU A 21 -12.21 0.20 18.61
N LEU A 22 -12.42 -0.83 19.43
CA LEU A 22 -11.42 -1.29 20.40
C LEU A 22 -10.13 -1.73 19.71
N LEU A 23 -10.23 -2.56 18.67
CA LEU A 23 -9.07 -3.03 17.89
C LEU A 23 -8.34 -1.86 17.24
N PHE A 24 -9.09 -0.93 16.63
CA PHE A 24 -8.52 0.27 16.02
C PHE A 24 -7.76 1.13 17.04
N ILE A 25 -8.39 1.48 18.16
CA ILE A 25 -7.77 2.31 19.21
C ILE A 25 -6.58 1.57 19.84
N SER A 26 -6.71 0.27 20.11
CA SER A 26 -5.63 -0.54 20.68
C SER A 26 -4.40 -0.59 19.77
N ALA A 27 -4.58 -0.62 18.44
CA ALA A 27 -3.49 -0.55 17.48
C ALA A 27 -2.96 0.88 17.30
N LEU A 28 -3.84 1.90 17.36
CA LEU A 28 -3.48 3.29 17.14
C LEU A 28 -2.62 3.87 18.26
N VAL A 29 -2.94 3.59 19.53
CA VAL A 29 -2.23 4.13 20.71
C VAL A 29 -0.72 3.90 20.68
N PRO A 30 -0.19 2.66 20.53
CA PRO A 30 1.25 2.43 20.50
C PRO A 30 1.92 3.11 19.30
N ARG A 31 1.21 3.22 18.16
CA ARG A 31 1.71 3.90 16.96
C ARG A 31 1.80 5.40 17.16
N VAL A 32 0.76 6.04 17.70
CA VAL A 32 0.79 7.48 18.00
C VAL A 32 1.86 7.80 19.03
N GLY A 33 1.99 6.99 20.09
CA GLY A 33 3.06 7.14 21.08
C GLY A 33 4.45 7.05 20.44
N LEU A 34 4.67 6.07 19.56
CA LEU A 34 5.94 5.92 18.85
C LEU A 34 6.17 7.05 17.84
N ALA A 35 5.15 7.51 17.12
CA ALA A 35 5.23 8.62 16.18
C ALA A 35 5.71 9.90 16.86
N ILE A 36 5.13 10.23 18.03
CA ILE A 36 5.54 11.38 18.84
C ILE A 36 6.97 11.20 19.37
N LYS A 37 7.32 9.99 19.83
CA LYS A 37 8.66 9.68 20.32
C LYS A 37 9.72 9.87 19.23
N LEU A 38 9.46 9.37 18.03
CA LEU A 38 10.38 9.48 16.89
C LEU A 38 10.50 10.90 16.37
N ASP A 39 9.42 11.67 16.39
CA ASP A 39 9.43 13.08 15.98
C ASP A 39 10.27 13.96 16.91
N ARG A 40 10.27 13.67 18.22
CA ARG A 40 11.18 14.31 19.20
C ARG A 40 12.63 13.84 19.08
N GLY A 41 12.88 12.76 18.35
CA GLY A 41 14.21 12.20 18.15
C GLY A 41 15.02 13.01 17.14
N ARG A 42 16.35 12.87 17.21
CA ARG A 42 17.27 13.51 16.23
C ARG A 42 17.38 12.74 14.92
N HIS A 43 17.04 11.45 14.92
CA HIS A 43 17.17 10.59 13.74
C HIS A 43 15.84 10.41 13.01
N VAL A 44 15.85 10.73 11.72
CA VAL A 44 14.74 10.50 10.81
C VAL A 44 14.96 9.17 10.09
N TYR A 45 14.23 8.14 10.50
CA TYR A 45 14.24 6.85 9.83
C TYR A 45 13.45 6.93 8.52
N THR A 46 14.17 7.21 7.43
CA THR A 46 13.65 7.29 6.06
C THR A 46 14.75 7.02 5.04
N ASP A 47 14.36 6.77 3.80
CA ASP A 47 15.26 6.87 2.65
C ASP A 47 15.30 8.37 2.26
N PRO A 48 16.48 9.02 2.27
CA PRO A 48 16.61 10.45 1.97
C PRO A 48 15.97 10.85 0.63
N PHE A 49 15.92 9.94 -0.34
CA PHE A 49 15.31 10.23 -1.63
C PHE A 49 13.81 10.53 -1.50
N TYR A 50 13.07 9.92 -0.57
CA TYR A 50 11.65 10.23 -0.40
C TYR A 50 11.42 11.68 0.00
N GLU A 51 12.24 12.20 0.91
CA GLU A 51 12.14 13.60 1.34
C GLU A 51 12.55 14.55 0.20
N ILE A 52 13.63 14.25 -0.51
CA ILE A 52 14.08 15.06 -1.66
C ILE A 52 12.98 15.12 -2.73
N TYR A 53 12.39 13.98 -3.09
CA TYR A 53 11.27 13.93 -4.03
C TYR A 53 10.06 14.72 -3.53
N ALA A 54 9.72 14.61 -2.24
CA ALA A 54 8.60 15.33 -1.65
C ALA A 54 8.79 16.85 -1.72
N ARG A 55 9.98 17.34 -1.35
CA ARG A 55 10.33 18.78 -1.42
C ARG A 55 10.32 19.29 -2.85
N ASN A 56 10.88 18.53 -3.79
CA ASN A 56 10.91 18.92 -5.21
C ASN A 56 9.52 18.89 -5.84
N PHE A 57 8.69 17.91 -5.48
CA PHE A 57 7.29 17.86 -5.91
C PHE A 57 6.51 19.07 -5.39
N HIS A 58 6.63 19.40 -4.10
CA HIS A 58 6.00 20.57 -3.51
C HIS A 58 6.45 21.88 -4.19
N ALA A 59 7.74 22.01 -4.51
CA ALA A 59 8.30 23.18 -5.19
C ALA A 59 7.97 23.25 -6.71
N GLY A 60 7.16 22.35 -7.25
CA GLY A 60 6.80 22.31 -8.67
C GLY A 60 7.92 21.82 -9.60
N ARG A 61 9.04 21.34 -9.05
CA ARG A 61 10.17 20.75 -9.81
C ARG A 61 9.90 19.30 -10.24
N GLY A 62 8.83 18.70 -9.71
CA GLY A 62 8.43 17.32 -9.98
C GLY A 62 9.19 16.29 -9.16
N LEU A 63 8.95 15.01 -9.45
CA LEU A 63 9.59 13.88 -8.78
C LEU A 63 10.98 13.60 -9.38
N VAL A 64 11.95 14.41 -8.97
CA VAL A 64 13.38 14.31 -9.31
C VAL A 64 14.23 14.43 -8.05
N ALA A 65 15.37 13.75 -8.03
CA ALA A 65 16.40 13.90 -7.00
C ALA A 65 17.77 13.82 -7.69
N ASP A 66 18.71 14.67 -7.30
CA ASP A 66 20.07 14.62 -7.86
C ASP A 66 20.93 13.68 -7.02
N TYR A 67 21.72 12.83 -7.68
CA TYR A 67 22.65 11.90 -7.05
C TYR A 67 24.06 12.13 -7.58
N SER A 68 25.00 12.37 -6.66
CA SER A 68 26.40 12.57 -6.97
C SER A 68 27.20 11.31 -6.66
N TYR A 69 27.92 10.78 -7.65
CA TYR A 69 28.79 9.63 -7.47
C TYR A 69 30.03 10.02 -6.68
N GLU A 70 30.28 9.30 -5.59
CA GLU A 70 31.52 9.44 -4.82
C GLU A 70 32.72 9.07 -5.70
N GLY A 71 33.72 9.96 -5.76
CA GLY A 71 34.97 9.76 -6.48
C GLY A 71 35.00 10.26 -7.94
N THR A 72 33.86 10.37 -8.63
CA THR A 72 33.83 10.92 -10.00
C THR A 72 33.37 12.37 -10.07
N GLY A 73 32.62 12.84 -9.06
CA GLY A 73 32.00 14.17 -9.06
C GLY A 73 30.83 14.31 -10.05
N GLU A 74 30.49 13.25 -10.76
CA GLU A 74 29.37 13.22 -11.69
C GLU A 74 28.04 13.26 -10.92
N THR A 75 27.15 14.17 -11.31
CA THR A 75 25.81 14.29 -10.72
C THR A 75 24.76 13.95 -11.77
N ILE A 76 23.95 12.93 -11.49
CA ILE A 76 22.88 12.49 -12.36
C ILE A 76 21.50 12.76 -11.73
N PRO A 77 20.50 13.21 -12.52
CA PRO A 77 19.14 13.37 -12.04
C PRO A 77 18.44 12.01 -12.00
N LEU A 78 18.15 11.51 -10.80
CA LEU A 78 17.31 10.35 -10.59
C LEU A 78 15.84 10.70 -10.80
N ARG A 79 15.24 10.09 -11.82
CA ARG A 79 13.82 10.19 -12.16
C ARG A 79 13.20 8.80 -12.08
N SER A 80 12.07 8.67 -11.38
CA SER A 80 11.38 7.38 -11.20
C SER A 80 12.16 6.31 -10.44
N PHE A 81 13.19 6.67 -9.66
CA PHE A 81 13.95 5.70 -8.85
C PHE A 81 13.13 5.16 -7.67
N ARG A 82 12.11 5.91 -7.24
CA ARG A 82 11.13 5.48 -6.25
C ARG A 82 9.73 5.54 -6.83
N PRO A 83 8.83 4.62 -6.44
CA PRO A 83 7.41 4.72 -6.75
C PRO A 83 6.83 6.05 -6.24
N PRO A 84 5.87 6.65 -6.96
CA PRO A 84 5.53 8.06 -6.79
C PRO A 84 4.62 8.36 -5.60
N LEU A 85 3.79 7.40 -5.16
CA LEU A 85 2.63 7.72 -4.31
C LEU A 85 3.06 8.30 -2.97
N PHE A 86 4.01 7.66 -2.29
CA PHE A 86 4.48 8.11 -0.99
C PHE A 86 5.15 9.51 -1.04
N PRO A 87 6.15 9.76 -1.90
CA PRO A 87 6.74 11.11 -1.98
C PRO A 87 5.76 12.18 -2.46
N MET A 88 4.76 11.86 -3.30
CA MET A 88 3.70 12.82 -3.64
C MET A 88 2.84 13.18 -2.43
N LEU A 89 2.36 12.18 -1.67
CA LEU A 89 1.58 12.41 -0.45
C LEU A 89 2.37 13.20 0.58
N TRP A 90 3.65 12.86 0.77
CA TRP A 90 4.55 13.63 1.62
C TRP A 90 4.64 15.08 1.12
N GLY A 91 4.89 15.32 -0.17
CA GLY A 91 4.99 16.68 -0.71
C GLY A 91 3.72 17.52 -0.52
N LEU A 92 2.54 16.90 -0.63
CA LEU A 92 1.26 17.56 -0.31
C LEU A 92 1.17 17.96 1.16
N VAL A 93 1.53 17.04 2.08
CA VAL A 93 1.56 17.34 3.52
C VAL A 93 2.61 18.41 3.82
N TYR A 94 3.77 18.33 3.18
CA TYR A 94 4.87 19.29 3.31
C TYR A 94 4.39 20.71 3.04
N GLY A 95 3.58 20.90 1.98
CA GLY A 95 3.04 22.22 1.62
C GLY A 95 2.02 22.80 2.59
N VAL A 96 1.38 21.97 3.42
CA VAL A 96 0.41 22.41 4.43
C VAL A 96 1.09 22.59 5.80
N THR A 97 2.09 21.78 6.12
CA THR A 97 2.68 21.70 7.46
C THR A 97 4.05 22.37 7.57
N GLY A 98 4.61 22.85 6.46
CA GLY A 98 5.94 23.47 6.43
C GLY A 98 7.08 22.47 6.61
N GLY A 99 6.87 21.20 6.25
CA GLY A 99 7.89 20.16 6.30
C GLY A 99 8.03 19.42 7.63
N GLN A 100 7.02 19.52 8.51
CA GLN A 100 6.97 18.73 9.73
C GLN A 100 6.74 17.24 9.43
N TYR A 101 7.43 16.37 10.17
CA TYR A 101 7.30 14.92 10.01
C TYR A 101 6.12 14.33 10.79
N LEU A 102 5.81 14.86 11.96
CA LEU A 102 4.73 14.36 12.81
C LEU A 102 3.40 14.14 12.08
N PRO A 103 2.89 15.06 11.24
CA PRO A 103 1.61 14.86 10.55
C PRO A 103 1.62 13.62 9.64
N ILE A 104 2.74 13.34 8.97
CA ILE A 104 2.90 12.17 8.11
C ILE A 104 2.98 10.90 8.96
N ARG A 105 3.71 10.94 10.08
CA ARG A 105 3.78 9.80 11.01
C ARG A 105 2.41 9.48 11.62
N LEU A 106 1.60 10.49 11.93
CA LEU A 106 0.24 10.30 12.43
C LEU A 106 -0.70 9.74 11.36
N ALA A 107 -0.56 10.18 10.10
CA ALA A 107 -1.29 9.59 8.97
C ALA A 107 -0.92 8.11 8.78
N HIS A 108 0.38 7.79 8.84
CA HIS A 108 0.87 6.41 8.82
C HIS A 108 0.34 5.58 9.99
N ALA A 109 0.33 6.13 11.21
CA ALA A 109 -0.23 5.49 12.39
C ALA A 109 -1.71 5.12 12.18
N GLY A 110 -2.50 6.05 11.62
CA GLY A 110 -3.90 5.84 11.27
C GLY A 110 -4.09 4.73 10.24
N LEU A 111 -3.36 4.80 9.11
CA LEU A 111 -3.42 3.78 8.06
C LEU A 111 -2.99 2.39 8.57
N SER A 112 -1.95 2.35 9.40
CA SER A 112 -1.46 1.10 9.98
C SER A 112 -2.46 0.51 10.98
N ALA A 113 -3.13 1.34 11.79
CA ALA A 113 -4.21 0.88 12.67
C ALA A 113 -5.45 0.39 11.89
N LEU A 114 -5.83 1.10 10.81
CA LEU A 114 -6.89 0.64 9.90
C LEU A 114 -6.53 -0.70 9.23
N THR A 115 -5.25 -0.92 8.92
CA THR A 115 -4.76 -2.20 8.37
C THR A 115 -5.04 -3.35 9.32
N CYS A 116 -4.88 -3.17 10.64
CA CYS A 116 -5.22 -4.19 11.64
C CYS A 116 -6.72 -4.50 11.66
N VAL A 117 -7.58 -3.49 11.50
CA VAL A 117 -9.04 -3.66 11.39
C VAL A 117 -9.40 -4.44 10.13
N LEU A 118 -8.79 -4.10 8.99
CA LEU A 118 -9.01 -4.85 7.75
C LEU A 118 -8.54 -6.30 7.86
N ALA A 119 -7.44 -6.55 8.58
CA ALA A 119 -6.96 -7.91 8.85
C ALA A 119 -7.95 -8.71 9.73
N PHE A 120 -8.55 -8.10 10.77
CA PHE A 120 -9.65 -8.71 11.53
C PHE A 120 -10.79 -9.14 10.61
N PHE A 121 -11.15 -8.27 9.68
CA PHE A 121 -12.24 -8.47 8.75
C PHE A 121 -11.99 -9.62 7.76
N ILE A 122 -10.76 -9.76 7.27
CA ILE A 122 -10.32 -10.93 6.50
C ILE A 122 -10.38 -12.20 7.36
N GLY A 123 -9.77 -12.17 8.55
CA GLY A 123 -9.71 -13.32 9.45
C GLY A 123 -11.10 -13.81 9.87
N LYS A 124 -12.03 -12.89 10.18
CA LYS A 124 -13.39 -13.19 10.60
C LYS A 124 -14.13 -13.97 9.51
N ARG A 125 -13.80 -13.69 8.26
CA ARG A 125 -14.43 -14.29 7.09
C ARG A 125 -13.83 -15.65 6.73
N LEU A 126 -12.53 -15.84 6.97
CA LEU A 126 -11.80 -17.05 6.58
C LEU A 126 -11.69 -18.08 7.71
N VAL A 127 -11.78 -17.66 8.96
CA VAL A 127 -11.51 -18.51 10.14
C VAL A 127 -12.66 -18.42 11.14
N SER A 128 -12.61 -17.48 12.07
CA SER A 128 -13.66 -17.21 13.05
C SER A 128 -13.50 -15.81 13.59
N ARG A 129 -14.55 -15.28 14.22
CA ARG A 129 -14.54 -13.93 14.80
C ARG A 129 -13.50 -13.80 15.91
N GLU A 130 -13.40 -14.81 16.77
CA GLU A 130 -12.54 -14.82 17.96
C GLU A 130 -11.06 -14.91 17.55
N ALA A 131 -10.74 -15.86 16.65
CA ALA A 131 -9.38 -16.02 16.13
C ALA A 131 -8.92 -14.77 15.36
N ALA A 132 -9.83 -14.14 14.62
CA ALA A 132 -9.53 -12.91 13.90
C ALA A 132 -9.29 -11.72 14.84
N ALA A 133 -10.06 -11.61 15.92
CA ALA A 133 -9.87 -10.56 16.91
C ALA A 133 -8.51 -10.71 17.60
N LEU A 134 -8.15 -11.94 17.99
CA LEU A 134 -6.84 -12.24 18.54
C LEU A 134 -5.73 -11.94 17.53
N GLY A 135 -5.87 -12.38 16.27
CA GLY A 135 -4.90 -12.11 15.22
C GLY A 135 -4.68 -10.62 14.96
N ALA A 136 -5.76 -9.84 14.88
CA ALA A 136 -5.68 -8.39 14.70
C ALA A 136 -5.05 -7.69 15.92
N PHE A 137 -5.34 -8.16 17.13
CA PHE A 137 -4.69 -7.67 18.35
C PHE A 137 -3.19 -7.96 18.34
N LEU A 138 -2.78 -9.21 18.05
CA LEU A 138 -1.37 -9.61 17.97
C LEU A 138 -0.61 -8.80 16.90
N VAL A 139 -1.19 -8.63 15.71
CA VAL A 139 -0.63 -7.79 14.64
C VAL A 139 -0.57 -6.32 15.04
N GLY A 140 -1.58 -5.83 15.77
CA GLY A 140 -1.62 -4.47 16.31
C GLY A 140 -0.49 -4.17 17.30
N TRP A 141 -0.03 -5.18 18.04
CA TRP A 141 1.00 -5.06 19.08
C TRP A 141 2.36 -5.62 18.68
N TYR A 142 2.49 -6.24 17.51
CA TYR A 142 3.75 -6.80 17.04
C TYR A 142 4.78 -5.67 16.78
N PRO A 143 5.89 -5.58 17.56
CA PRO A 143 6.74 -4.41 17.56
C PRO A 143 7.30 -3.99 16.19
N PRO A 144 7.72 -4.91 15.30
CA PRO A 144 8.15 -4.54 13.96
C PRO A 144 7.07 -3.84 13.14
N LEU A 145 5.80 -4.28 13.23
CA LEU A 145 4.70 -3.63 12.48
C LEU A 145 4.29 -2.29 13.10
N VAL A 146 4.45 -2.12 14.42
CA VAL A 146 4.30 -0.81 15.06
C VAL A 146 5.40 0.14 14.57
N TRP A 147 6.65 -0.33 14.53
CA TRP A 147 7.81 0.43 14.06
C TRP A 147 7.67 0.85 12.59
N HIS A 148 7.47 -0.11 11.69
CA HIS A 148 7.25 0.17 10.27
C HIS A 148 5.96 0.95 10.02
N GLY A 149 4.97 0.85 10.91
CA GLY A 149 3.69 1.54 10.84
C GLY A 149 3.76 3.06 11.02
N VAL A 150 4.89 3.62 11.45
CA VAL A 150 5.03 5.07 11.70
C VAL A 150 6.31 5.68 11.13
N ASN A 151 7.16 4.86 10.51
CA ASN A 151 8.33 5.35 9.80
C ASN A 151 7.93 6.05 8.51
N LEU A 152 8.76 6.99 8.07
CA LEU A 152 8.54 7.76 6.84
C LEU A 152 8.99 6.94 5.64
N MET A 153 8.32 5.82 5.43
CA MET A 153 8.61 4.87 4.36
C MET A 153 7.30 4.39 3.71
N THR A 154 7.43 3.54 2.69
CA THR A 154 6.29 3.08 1.87
C THR A 154 5.37 2.07 2.55
N GLU A 155 5.85 1.40 3.59
CA GLU A 155 5.24 0.23 4.22
C GLU A 155 3.81 0.49 4.73
N PRO A 156 3.50 1.59 5.44
CA PRO A 156 2.15 1.83 5.94
C PRO A 156 1.12 1.95 4.82
N LEU A 157 1.46 2.70 3.76
CA LEU A 157 0.61 2.87 2.57
C LEU A 157 0.47 1.55 1.81
N PHE A 158 1.59 0.88 1.56
CA PHE A 158 1.63 -0.40 0.84
C PHE A 158 0.77 -1.46 1.56
N MET A 159 0.96 -1.66 2.86
CA MET A 159 0.21 -2.65 3.62
C MET A 159 -1.28 -2.32 3.66
N PHE A 160 -1.65 -1.05 3.86
CA PHE A 160 -3.05 -0.64 3.84
C PHE A 160 -3.72 -0.98 2.51
N PHE A 161 -3.14 -0.56 1.38
CA PHE A 161 -3.72 -0.83 0.06
C PHE A 161 -3.69 -2.31 -0.31
N MET A 162 -2.66 -3.07 0.09
CA MET A 162 -2.59 -4.51 -0.12
C MET A 162 -3.71 -5.24 0.63
N VAL A 163 -3.88 -4.97 1.93
CA VAL A 163 -4.91 -5.62 2.74
C VAL A 163 -6.30 -5.19 2.29
N LEU A 164 -6.50 -3.91 1.96
CA LEU A 164 -7.75 -3.42 1.38
C LEU A 164 -8.07 -4.09 0.05
N THR A 165 -7.08 -4.29 -0.82
CA THR A 165 -7.24 -5.06 -2.07
C THR A 165 -7.79 -6.45 -1.78
N VAL A 166 -7.22 -7.17 -0.81
CA VAL A 166 -7.69 -8.51 -0.42
C VAL A 166 -9.13 -8.46 0.11
N CYS A 167 -9.48 -7.50 0.97
CA CYS A 167 -10.86 -7.32 1.43
C CYS A 167 -11.85 -7.14 0.27
N LEU A 168 -11.51 -6.27 -0.69
CA LEU A 168 -12.37 -5.98 -1.84
C LEU A 168 -12.48 -7.16 -2.81
N LEU A 169 -11.41 -7.94 -2.99
CA LEU A 169 -11.44 -9.20 -3.75
C LEU A 169 -12.39 -10.23 -3.12
N LEU A 170 -12.40 -10.34 -1.78
CA LEU A 170 -13.31 -11.22 -1.05
C LEU A 170 -14.78 -10.78 -1.17
N GLU A 171 -15.04 -9.47 -1.21
CA GLU A 171 -16.37 -8.91 -1.47
C GLU A 171 -16.83 -9.10 -2.92
N ALA A 172 -15.92 -8.93 -3.88
CA ALA A 172 -16.20 -9.16 -5.29
C ALA A 172 -16.71 -10.58 -5.58
N ARG A 173 -16.21 -11.58 -4.84
CA ARG A 173 -16.66 -12.97 -4.98
C ARG A 173 -18.12 -13.17 -4.56
N MET A 174 -18.64 -12.38 -3.63
CA MET A 174 -19.83 -12.75 -2.86
C MET A 174 -21.02 -11.82 -3.03
N GLY A 175 -20.80 -10.59 -3.51
CA GLY A 175 -21.85 -9.59 -3.64
C GLY A 175 -22.49 -9.50 -5.04
N ASP A 176 -23.65 -8.85 -5.08
CA ASP A 176 -24.35 -8.47 -6.32
C ASP A 176 -23.55 -7.42 -7.11
N SER A 177 -22.75 -6.61 -6.41
CA SER A 177 -21.86 -5.59 -6.99
C SER A 177 -20.45 -6.11 -7.29
N ALA A 178 -20.32 -7.39 -7.67
CA ALA A 178 -19.05 -8.09 -7.87
C ALA A 178 -18.03 -7.31 -8.71
N MET A 179 -18.47 -6.72 -9.83
CA MET A 179 -17.61 -5.97 -10.75
C MET A 179 -17.12 -4.66 -10.14
N LEU A 180 -17.96 -3.96 -9.38
CA LEU A 180 -17.58 -2.71 -8.70
C LEU A 180 -16.52 -2.98 -7.62
N TRP A 181 -16.70 -4.06 -6.85
CA TRP A 181 -15.71 -4.48 -5.86
C TRP A 181 -14.39 -4.91 -6.51
N ALA A 182 -14.45 -5.66 -7.62
CA ALA A 182 -13.27 -6.05 -8.37
C ALA A 182 -12.54 -4.82 -8.96
N LEU A 183 -13.27 -3.86 -9.52
CA LEU A 183 -12.74 -2.58 -9.99
C LEU A 183 -12.05 -1.81 -8.85
N GLY A 184 -12.71 -1.68 -7.70
CA GLY A 184 -12.16 -1.04 -6.52
C GLY A 184 -10.91 -1.74 -5.99
N ALA A 185 -10.87 -3.07 -6.01
CA ALA A 185 -9.68 -3.85 -5.69
C ALA A 185 -8.53 -3.56 -6.66
N GLY A 186 -8.83 -3.42 -7.96
CA GLY A 186 -7.86 -3.04 -8.98
C GLY A 186 -7.26 -1.66 -8.74
N VAL A 187 -8.11 -0.68 -8.42
CA VAL A 187 -7.69 0.68 -8.05
C VAL A 187 -6.76 0.64 -6.83
N CYS A 188 -7.14 -0.10 -5.78
CA CYS A 188 -6.31 -0.24 -4.58
C CYS A 188 -4.98 -0.94 -4.88
N ALA A 189 -4.97 -1.98 -5.71
CA ALA A 189 -3.75 -2.66 -6.14
C ALA A 189 -2.83 -1.73 -6.94
N GLY A 190 -3.40 -0.86 -7.79
CA GLY A 190 -2.68 0.18 -8.51
C GLY A 190 -2.03 1.19 -7.56
N LEU A 191 -2.79 1.70 -6.59
CA LEU A 191 -2.27 2.63 -5.58
C LEU A 191 -1.17 1.98 -4.72
N GLY A 192 -1.38 0.75 -4.28
CA GLY A 192 -0.36 -0.01 -3.55
C GLY A 192 0.90 -0.27 -4.38
N THR A 193 0.77 -0.47 -5.70
CA THR A 193 1.90 -0.61 -6.63
C THR A 193 2.65 0.71 -6.82
N LEU A 194 1.93 1.83 -6.86
CA LEU A 194 2.53 3.17 -6.88
C LEU A 194 3.15 3.59 -5.54
N ALA A 195 2.78 2.93 -4.43
CA ALA A 195 3.51 3.04 -3.16
C ALA A 195 4.76 2.16 -3.16
N ARG A 196 4.65 0.91 -3.62
CA ARG A 196 5.74 -0.06 -3.67
C ARG A 196 5.53 -1.04 -4.82
N SER A 197 6.50 -1.09 -5.75
CA SER A 197 6.39 -1.82 -7.02
C SER A 197 6.16 -3.33 -6.88
N VAL A 198 6.56 -3.93 -5.75
CA VAL A 198 6.41 -5.37 -5.49
C VAL A 198 4.96 -5.86 -5.60
N LEU A 199 3.96 -5.01 -5.33
CA LEU A 199 2.56 -5.40 -5.45
C LEU A 199 2.16 -5.76 -6.89
N GLN A 200 2.89 -5.28 -7.89
CA GLN A 200 2.66 -5.60 -9.29
C GLN A 200 2.68 -7.13 -9.54
N GLY A 201 3.52 -7.87 -8.81
CA GLY A 201 3.58 -9.34 -8.92
C GLY A 201 2.32 -10.06 -8.44
N PHE A 202 1.54 -9.43 -7.54
CA PHE A 202 0.28 -9.98 -7.04
C PHE A 202 -0.88 -9.83 -8.03
N VAL A 203 -0.85 -8.81 -8.89
CA VAL A 203 -1.92 -8.45 -9.84
C VAL A 203 -2.32 -9.60 -10.78
N PRO A 204 -1.41 -10.30 -11.48
CA PRO A 204 -1.81 -11.41 -12.34
C PRO A 204 -2.41 -12.57 -11.53
N LEU A 205 -1.87 -12.86 -10.35
CA LEU A 205 -2.37 -13.93 -9.47
C LEU A 205 -3.79 -13.64 -8.96
N ALA A 206 -4.06 -12.39 -8.58
CA ALA A 206 -5.39 -11.95 -8.17
C ALA A 206 -6.40 -12.05 -9.33
N GLY A 207 -6.02 -11.66 -10.54
CA GLY A 207 -6.85 -11.80 -11.73
C GLY A 207 -7.16 -13.27 -12.05
N LEU A 208 -6.15 -14.15 -12.03
CA LEU A 208 -6.35 -15.59 -12.21
C LEU A 208 -7.26 -16.17 -11.14
N TRP A 209 -7.08 -15.78 -9.87
CA TRP A 209 -7.97 -16.19 -8.79
C TRP A 209 -9.42 -15.78 -9.07
N LEU A 210 -9.69 -14.55 -9.51
CA LEU A 210 -11.05 -14.11 -9.88
C LEU A 210 -11.66 -14.92 -11.03
N ILE A 211 -10.86 -15.35 -12.01
CA ILE A 211 -11.33 -16.19 -13.13
C ILE A 211 -11.78 -17.57 -12.64
N PHE A 212 -11.02 -18.18 -11.72
CA PHE A 212 -11.24 -19.57 -11.29
C PHE A 212 -12.05 -19.72 -9.99
N SER A 213 -12.34 -18.62 -9.29
CA SER A 213 -13.01 -18.63 -7.99
C SER A 213 -14.54 -18.81 -8.05
N PRO A 214 -15.27 -18.22 -9.03
CA PRO A 214 -16.69 -18.49 -9.25
C PRO A 214 -16.93 -19.75 -10.09
N SER A 215 -18.09 -20.41 -9.90
CA SER A 215 -18.53 -21.53 -10.76
C SER A 215 -18.77 -21.11 -12.21
N ASN A 216 -19.27 -19.90 -12.42
CA ASN A 216 -19.47 -19.31 -13.74
C ASN A 216 -18.21 -18.59 -14.22
N ARG A 217 -17.47 -19.21 -15.14
CA ARG A 217 -16.24 -18.65 -15.73
C ARG A 217 -16.43 -17.29 -16.42
N LYS A 218 -17.60 -17.04 -17.03
CA LYS A 218 -17.88 -15.73 -17.66
C LYS A 218 -17.94 -14.62 -16.61
N ARG A 219 -18.55 -14.90 -15.46
CA ARG A 219 -18.58 -13.98 -14.31
C ARG A 219 -17.16 -13.75 -13.76
N GLY A 220 -16.38 -14.82 -13.59
CA GLY A 220 -14.99 -14.72 -13.15
C GLY A 220 -14.12 -13.88 -14.09
N LEU A 221 -14.25 -14.08 -15.41
CA LEU A 221 -13.57 -13.27 -16.42
C LEU A 221 -13.99 -11.80 -16.35
N ALA A 222 -15.29 -11.50 -16.23
CA ALA A 222 -15.76 -10.13 -16.09
C ALA A 222 -15.19 -9.44 -14.83
N MET A 223 -15.10 -10.16 -13.71
CA MET A 223 -14.48 -9.66 -12.48
C MET A 223 -12.98 -9.40 -12.67
N ALA A 224 -12.24 -10.31 -13.31
CA ALA A 224 -10.82 -10.12 -13.59
C ALA A 224 -10.56 -8.94 -14.53
N LEU A 225 -11.39 -8.78 -15.57
CA LEU A 225 -11.33 -7.62 -16.47
C LEU A 225 -11.61 -6.31 -15.73
N ALA A 226 -12.62 -6.28 -14.85
CA ALA A 226 -12.91 -5.10 -14.02
C ALA A 226 -11.74 -4.78 -13.07
N PHE A 227 -11.13 -5.79 -12.45
CA PHE A 227 -9.94 -5.63 -11.62
C PHE A 227 -8.74 -5.07 -12.40
N TRP A 228 -8.41 -5.66 -13.55
CA TRP A 228 -7.31 -5.16 -14.38
C TRP A 228 -7.59 -3.77 -14.94
N LEU A 229 -8.85 -3.46 -15.28
CA LEU A 229 -9.23 -2.11 -15.67
C LEU A 229 -8.93 -1.10 -14.55
N GLY A 230 -9.34 -1.39 -13.31
CA GLY A 230 -9.07 -0.52 -12.16
C GLY A 230 -7.57 -0.31 -11.93
N PHE A 231 -6.79 -1.40 -12.05
CA PHE A 231 -5.33 -1.35 -11.94
C PHE A 231 -4.69 -0.49 -13.03
N VAL A 232 -5.06 -0.72 -14.29
CA VAL A 232 -4.53 0.01 -15.45
C VAL A 232 -4.89 1.49 -15.36
N LEU A 233 -6.11 1.85 -14.95
CA LEU A 233 -6.53 3.24 -14.80
C LEU A 233 -5.61 4.03 -13.84
N VAL A 234 -5.23 3.41 -12.71
CA VAL A 234 -4.35 4.05 -11.72
C VAL A 234 -2.90 4.10 -12.21
N MET A 235 -2.41 3.03 -12.85
CA MET A 235 -1.02 2.95 -13.29
C MET A 235 -0.75 3.84 -14.53
N THR A 236 -1.73 4.00 -15.42
CA THR A 236 -1.55 4.64 -16.73
C THR A 236 -0.91 6.03 -16.66
N PRO A 237 -1.34 6.97 -15.80
CA PRO A 237 -0.72 8.29 -15.72
C PRO A 237 0.78 8.24 -15.41
N TRP A 238 1.18 7.33 -14.52
CA TRP A 238 2.58 7.14 -14.14
C TRP A 238 3.39 6.50 -15.27
N VAL A 239 2.85 5.45 -15.92
CA VAL A 239 3.50 4.79 -17.07
C VAL A 239 3.70 5.77 -18.22
N VAL A 240 2.69 6.58 -18.55
CA VAL A 240 2.77 7.60 -19.61
C VAL A 240 3.82 8.65 -19.28
N ARG A 241 3.88 9.13 -18.03
CA ARG A 241 4.92 10.05 -17.58
C ARG A 241 6.30 9.42 -17.73
N ASN A 242 6.47 8.17 -17.31
CA ASN A 242 7.74 7.48 -17.39
C ASN A 242 8.18 7.23 -18.83
N TRP A 243 7.26 6.88 -19.72
CA TRP A 243 7.54 6.74 -21.15
C TRP A 243 8.06 8.05 -21.76
N ARG A 244 7.44 9.18 -21.41
CA ARG A 244 7.89 10.50 -21.88
C ARG A 244 9.26 10.91 -21.35
N VAL A 245 9.57 10.55 -20.10
CA VAL A 245 10.83 10.89 -19.43
C VAL A 245 11.98 10.00 -19.89
N HIS A 246 11.77 8.68 -19.91
CA HIS A 246 12.83 7.69 -20.13
C HIS A 246 12.92 7.23 -21.58
N ARG A 247 11.91 7.55 -22.42
CA ARG A 247 11.76 6.99 -23.77
C ARG A 247 11.81 5.45 -23.79
N ALA A 248 11.39 4.84 -22.67
CA ALA A 248 11.40 3.40 -22.43
C ALA A 248 10.18 2.99 -21.60
N PHE A 249 9.81 1.72 -21.68
CA PHE A 249 8.72 1.16 -20.89
C PHE A 249 9.17 0.91 -19.44
N VAL A 250 8.93 1.90 -18.57
CA VAL A 250 9.20 1.82 -17.13
C VAL A 250 7.88 1.87 -16.37
N PRO A 251 7.24 0.73 -16.07
CA PRO A 251 5.89 0.72 -15.51
C PRO A 251 5.83 1.20 -14.06
N THR A 252 6.91 1.04 -13.28
CA THR A 252 6.96 1.40 -11.86
C THR A 252 8.21 2.21 -11.52
N THR A 253 9.37 1.56 -11.45
CA THR A 253 10.62 2.18 -10.99
C THR A 253 11.81 1.75 -11.86
N THR A 254 12.83 2.60 -11.94
CA THR A 254 14.13 2.28 -12.54
C THR A 254 15.03 1.47 -11.58
N ASP A 255 14.67 1.37 -10.30
CA ASP A 255 15.45 0.67 -9.27
C ASP A 255 15.27 -0.86 -9.29
N ALA A 256 14.38 -1.40 -10.13
CA ALA A 256 14.09 -2.83 -10.14
C ALA A 256 15.33 -3.69 -10.45
N GLY A 257 16.15 -3.27 -11.41
CA GLY A 257 17.38 -3.98 -11.79
C GLY A 257 18.46 -3.89 -10.70
N HIS A 258 18.61 -2.72 -10.08
CA HIS A 258 19.53 -2.51 -8.98
C HIS A 258 19.14 -3.36 -7.75
N GLY A 259 17.86 -3.41 -7.41
CA GLY A 259 17.35 -4.30 -6.35
C GLY A 259 17.60 -5.78 -6.65
N PHE A 260 17.44 -6.21 -7.89
CA PHE A 260 17.76 -7.59 -8.30
C PHE A 260 19.26 -7.88 -8.18
N PHE A 261 20.12 -6.97 -8.60
CA PHE A 261 21.57 -7.12 -8.50
C PHE A 261 22.03 -7.24 -7.04
N ILE A 262 21.65 -6.28 -6.19
CA ILE A 262 22.05 -6.28 -4.76
C ILE A 262 21.51 -7.51 -4.02
N GLY A 263 20.30 -7.94 -4.33
CA GLY A 263 19.69 -9.09 -3.67
C GLY A 263 20.34 -10.44 -4.01
N ASN A 264 21.13 -10.51 -5.09
CA ASN A 264 21.70 -11.76 -5.62
C ASN A 264 23.24 -11.75 -5.71
N ASN A 265 23.91 -10.73 -5.17
CA ASN A 265 25.37 -10.68 -5.12
C ASN A 265 25.84 -10.38 -3.69
N GLU A 266 26.97 -10.97 -3.30
CA GLU A 266 27.62 -10.66 -2.02
C GLU A 266 28.18 -9.22 -2.06
N ARG A 267 28.08 -8.52 -0.93
CA ARG A 267 28.51 -7.12 -0.79
C ARG A 267 30.02 -6.98 -0.79
#